data_AF-W9Z8D8-F1
#
_entry.id   AF-W9Z8D8-F1
#
_cell.length_a   1.000
_cell.length_b   1.000
_cell.length_c   1.000
_cell.angle_alpha   90.00
_cell.angle_beta   90.00
_cell.angle_gamma   90.00
#
_symmetry.space_group_name_H-M   'P 1'
#
loop_
_entity.id
_entity.type
_entity.pdbx_description
1 polymer ?
#
loop_
_entity_poly.entity_id
_entity_poly.type
_entity_poly.pdbx_seq_one_letter_code
_entity_poly.pdbx_strand_id
1 'polypeptide(L)'
;MPITILIPTDVEEPIVAARARSGKVLDLIHELSYITSLRIYIQQSLLSPDELKSISEAVEQRQIKPSSDPDYDISRMFSGSGAKVTTIPPPKPPSYKKATKTQPPPNAPSNRKRPRQDSHPEFFSQFWDKLQKLEAKVDDLQTDNARLRADNAQLKDKVARLEKKYDGLEQGDAEEAVMIEIRDDISSLDHRVKCIEDARDDDFEDIKEGVFDELAKRLIGG
;
A
#
# COMPACT_ATOMS: atom_id res chain seq x y z
N MET A 1 24.93 9.63 -27.00
CA MET A 1 25.57 10.83 -26.40
C MET A 1 26.68 10.33 -25.47
N PRO A 2 27.79 11.06 -25.29
CA PRO A 2 28.77 10.72 -24.25
C PRO A 2 28.10 10.81 -22.87
N ILE A 3 28.42 9.87 -21.98
CA ILE A 3 27.83 9.82 -20.63
C ILE A 3 28.90 10.24 -19.62
N THR A 4 28.58 11.21 -18.78
CA THR A 4 29.44 11.64 -17.67
C THR A 4 29.15 10.79 -16.44
N ILE A 5 30.17 10.13 -15.89
CA ILE A 5 30.04 9.30 -14.70
C ILE A 5 31.13 9.62 -13.67
N LEU A 6 30.91 9.20 -12.43
CA LEU A 6 31.91 9.17 -11.37
C LEU A 6 32.53 7.78 -11.29
N ILE A 7 33.86 7.71 -11.34
CA ILE A 7 34.62 6.47 -11.12
C ILE A 7 35.56 6.61 -9.94
N PRO A 8 35.90 5.51 -9.24
CA PRO A 8 36.94 5.53 -8.23
C PRO A 8 38.27 6.11 -8.77
N THR A 9 38.97 6.88 -7.94
CA THR A 9 40.18 7.62 -8.35
C THR A 9 41.33 6.70 -8.80
N ASP A 10 41.35 5.46 -8.30
CA ASP A 10 42.30 4.41 -8.58
C ASP A 10 42.13 3.74 -9.96
N VAL A 11 41.08 4.08 -10.71
CA VAL A 11 40.84 3.53 -12.05
C VAL A 11 41.66 4.27 -13.11
N GLU A 12 42.52 3.54 -13.82
CA GLU A 12 43.31 4.04 -14.96
C GLU A 12 42.43 4.33 -16.19
N GLU A 13 42.79 5.38 -16.94
CA GLU A 13 42.11 5.78 -18.18
C GLU A 13 42.88 5.29 -19.42
N PRO A 14 42.19 4.88 -20.50
CA PRO A 14 40.74 4.88 -20.71
C PRO A 14 40.03 3.74 -19.96
N ILE A 15 38.78 3.95 -19.55
CA ILE A 15 37.98 2.91 -18.91
C ILE A 15 37.74 1.79 -19.93
N VAL A 16 38.49 0.71 -19.78
CA VAL A 16 38.32 -0.51 -20.56
C VAL A 16 37.76 -1.57 -19.65
N ALA A 17 36.81 -2.36 -20.16
CA ALA A 17 36.29 -3.52 -19.46
C ALA A 17 37.44 -4.50 -19.13
N ALA A 18 37.94 -4.49 -17.89
CA ALA A 18 39.01 -5.38 -17.45
C ALA A 18 38.63 -6.87 -17.51
N ARG A 19 37.33 -7.18 -17.44
CA ARG A 19 36.76 -8.54 -17.50
C ARG A 19 35.51 -8.59 -18.37
N ALA A 20 35.16 -9.76 -18.91
CA ALA A 20 33.94 -9.95 -19.72
C ALA A 20 32.66 -9.46 -19.02
N ARG A 21 32.58 -9.59 -17.67
CA ARG A 21 31.45 -9.09 -16.87
C ARG A 21 31.39 -7.55 -16.78
N SER A 22 32.53 -6.86 -16.81
CA SER A 22 32.57 -5.38 -16.77
C SER A 22 32.11 -4.75 -18.09
N GLY A 23 32.22 -5.45 -19.22
CA GLY A 23 31.66 -4.98 -20.50
C GLY A 23 30.15 -4.87 -20.43
N LYS A 24 29.49 -5.89 -19.87
CA LYS A 24 28.03 -5.89 -19.68
C LYS A 24 27.53 -4.74 -18.80
N VAL A 25 28.31 -4.33 -17.80
CA VAL A 25 27.95 -3.18 -16.95
C VAL A 25 28.00 -1.87 -17.74
N LEU A 26 29.05 -1.67 -18.54
CA LEU A 26 29.17 -0.49 -19.40
C LEU A 26 28.07 -0.47 -20.48
N ASP A 27 27.72 -1.62 -21.05
CA ASP A 27 26.62 -1.75 -22.01
C ASP A 27 25.27 -1.39 -21.37
N LEU A 28 25.01 -1.84 -20.13
CA LEU A 28 23.79 -1.51 -19.38
C LEU A 28 23.72 -0.03 -18.97
N ILE A 29 24.84 0.57 -18.54
CA ILE A 29 24.91 2.01 -18.26
C ILE A 29 24.61 2.80 -19.53
N HIS A 30 25.16 2.36 -20.66
CA HIS A 30 24.86 2.94 -21.94
C HIS A 30 23.37 2.80 -22.27
N GLU A 31 22.79 1.60 -22.20
CA GLU A 31 21.37 1.37 -22.42
C GLU A 31 20.47 2.25 -21.54
N LEU A 32 20.80 2.38 -20.24
CA LEU A 32 20.11 3.24 -19.28
C LEU A 32 20.09 4.71 -19.72
N SER A 33 21.18 5.21 -20.33
CA SER A 33 21.25 6.59 -20.81
C SER A 33 20.30 6.89 -21.99
N TYR A 34 19.79 5.87 -22.68
CA TYR A 34 18.81 6.02 -23.76
C TYR A 34 17.37 5.81 -23.29
N ILE A 35 17.16 5.51 -22.01
CA ILE A 35 15.81 5.33 -21.48
C ILE A 35 15.09 6.68 -21.44
N THR A 36 13.96 6.75 -22.14
CA THR A 36 13.12 7.95 -22.22
C THR A 36 11.94 7.93 -21.26
N SER A 37 11.68 6.79 -20.61
CA SER A 37 10.57 6.61 -19.68
C SER A 37 11.02 5.77 -18.49
N LEU A 38 10.78 6.30 -17.29
CA LEU A 38 11.00 5.60 -16.03
C LEU A 38 9.67 5.51 -15.30
N ARG A 39 9.33 4.32 -14.80
CA ARG A 39 8.18 4.12 -13.92
C ARG A 39 8.67 3.99 -12.48
N ILE A 40 8.15 4.84 -11.61
CA ILE A 40 8.47 4.84 -10.19
C ILE A 40 7.22 4.40 -9.45
N TYR A 41 7.34 3.40 -8.59
CA TYR A 41 6.26 2.94 -7.72
C TYR A 41 6.48 3.50 -6.32
N ILE A 42 5.46 4.16 -5.80
CA ILE A 42 5.49 4.77 -4.47
C ILE A 42 4.45 4.07 -3.61
N GLN A 43 4.82 3.71 -2.38
CA GLN A 43 3.87 3.12 -1.43
C GLN A 43 2.80 4.14 -1.07
N GLN A 44 1.54 3.71 -1.05
CA GLN A 44 0.38 4.57 -0.78
C GLN A 44 0.44 5.23 0.61
N SER A 45 1.15 4.65 1.57
CA SER A 45 1.33 5.21 2.91
C SER A 45 2.30 6.41 2.97
N LEU A 46 3.11 6.62 1.93
CA LEU A 46 4.17 7.63 1.91
C LEU A 46 3.75 8.92 1.21
N LEU A 47 2.66 8.89 0.44
CA LEU A 47 2.24 9.98 -0.42
C LEU A 47 0.73 9.99 -0.51
N SER A 48 0.11 11.12 -0.21
CA SER A 48 -1.34 11.28 -0.33
C SER A 48 -1.76 11.27 -1.81
N PRO A 49 -3.02 10.90 -2.12
CA PRO A 49 -3.52 10.95 -3.49
C PRO A 49 -3.44 12.33 -4.13
N ASP A 50 -3.64 13.39 -3.35
CA ASP A 50 -3.60 14.77 -3.83
C ASP A 50 -2.18 15.22 -4.17
N GLU A 51 -1.18 14.83 -3.36
CA GLU A 51 0.23 15.07 -3.66
C GLU A 51 0.67 14.28 -4.89
N LEU A 52 0.25 13.01 -5.04
CA LEU A 52 0.56 12.20 -6.22
C LEU A 52 -0.02 12.83 -7.49
N LYS A 53 -1.26 13.34 -7.40
CA LYS A 53 -1.92 14.04 -8.50
C LYS A 53 -1.19 15.34 -8.84
N SER A 54 -0.80 16.11 -7.84
CA SER A 54 0.00 17.33 -8.02
C SER A 54 1.35 17.05 -8.70
N ILE A 55 2.05 15.98 -8.31
CA ILE A 55 3.30 15.55 -8.96
C ILE A 55 3.02 15.14 -10.40
N SER A 56 1.98 14.35 -10.66
CA SER A 56 1.61 13.93 -12.02
C SER A 56 1.33 15.12 -12.93
N GLU A 57 0.54 16.08 -12.46
CA GLU A 57 0.24 17.32 -13.19
C GLU A 57 1.51 18.15 -13.42
N ALA A 58 2.39 18.26 -12.43
CA ALA A 58 3.67 18.96 -12.58
C ALA A 58 4.60 18.29 -13.61
N VAL A 59 4.61 16.96 -13.70
CA VAL A 59 5.35 16.19 -14.72
C VAL A 59 4.75 16.45 -16.10
N GLU A 60 3.43 16.32 -16.25
CA GLU A 60 2.72 16.50 -17.52
C GLU A 60 2.88 17.93 -18.06
N GLN A 61 2.81 18.91 -17.17
CA GLN A 61 2.99 20.33 -17.50
C GLN A 61 4.48 20.72 -17.63
N ARG A 62 5.41 19.77 -17.52
CA ARG A 62 6.88 19.97 -17.59
C ARG A 62 7.39 21.06 -16.63
N GLN A 63 6.74 21.20 -15.48
CA GLN A 63 7.09 22.20 -14.47
C GLN A 63 8.22 21.74 -13.54
N ILE A 64 8.56 20.44 -13.58
CA ILE A 64 9.74 19.92 -12.90
C ILE A 64 10.97 20.43 -13.64
N LYS A 65 11.57 21.49 -13.10
CA LYS A 65 12.88 21.96 -13.57
C LYS A 65 13.91 20.89 -13.22
N PRO A 66 14.73 20.44 -14.19
CA PRO A 66 15.92 19.69 -13.86
C PRO A 66 16.74 20.51 -12.86
N SER A 67 17.29 19.88 -11.82
CA SER A 67 18.27 20.53 -10.93
C SER A 67 19.60 20.82 -11.62
N SER A 68 19.63 20.80 -12.96
CA SER A 68 20.78 21.07 -13.80
C SER A 68 21.06 22.58 -13.78
N ASP A 69 21.59 23.03 -12.65
CA ASP A 69 22.50 24.17 -12.67
C ASP A 69 23.62 23.81 -13.67
N PRO A 70 23.97 24.67 -14.65
CA PRO A 70 25.13 24.44 -15.52
C PRO A 70 26.43 24.15 -14.75
N ASP A 71 26.49 24.52 -13.47
CA ASP A 71 27.56 24.22 -12.52
C ASP A 71 27.31 22.98 -11.63
N TYR A 72 26.41 22.07 -12.03
CA TYR A 72 26.21 20.78 -11.34
C TYR A 72 27.43 19.86 -11.54
N ASP A 73 28.52 20.21 -10.87
CA ASP A 73 29.74 19.44 -10.79
C ASP A 73 29.50 18.22 -9.92
N ILE A 74 29.23 17.09 -10.59
CA ILE A 74 29.02 15.79 -9.93
C ILE A 74 30.24 15.37 -9.08
N SER A 75 31.43 15.95 -9.28
CA SER A 75 32.60 15.72 -8.42
C SER A 75 32.33 16.13 -6.95
N ARG A 76 31.41 17.06 -6.71
CA ARG A 76 31.03 17.51 -5.36
C ARG A 76 30.21 16.48 -4.57
N MET A 77 29.61 15.48 -5.24
CA MET A 77 28.77 14.47 -4.57
C MET A 77 29.52 13.66 -3.49
N PHE A 78 30.85 13.56 -3.59
CA PHE A 78 31.72 12.89 -2.60
C PHE A 78 32.69 13.88 -1.91
N SER A 79 32.29 15.14 -1.76
CA SER A 79 33.15 16.20 -1.21
C SER A 79 34.49 16.37 -1.96
N GLY A 80 34.52 16.02 -3.25
CA GLY A 80 35.72 16.09 -4.09
C GLY A 80 36.78 15.00 -3.83
N SER A 81 36.46 13.95 -3.06
CA SER A 81 37.39 12.86 -2.74
C SER A 81 36.83 11.47 -3.06
N GLY A 82 37.70 10.53 -3.41
CA GLY A 82 37.36 9.12 -3.64
C GLY A 82 36.77 8.78 -5.02
N ALA A 83 36.34 9.78 -5.80
CA ALA A 83 35.90 9.59 -7.17
C ALA A 83 36.33 10.74 -8.07
N LYS A 84 36.60 10.45 -9.34
CA LYS A 84 36.87 11.43 -10.40
C LYS A 84 35.80 11.36 -11.50
N VAL A 85 35.57 12.49 -12.14
CA VAL A 85 34.63 12.60 -13.27
C VAL A 85 35.32 12.14 -14.53
N THR A 86 34.60 11.34 -15.31
CA THR A 86 35.10 10.78 -16.56
C THR A 86 33.94 10.64 -17.54
N THR A 87 34.26 10.61 -18.83
CA THR A 87 33.28 10.53 -19.91
C THR A 87 33.44 9.22 -20.64
N ILE A 88 32.38 8.41 -20.67
CA ILE A 88 32.34 7.19 -21.46
C ILE A 88 31.86 7.52 -22.88
N PRO A 89 32.68 7.28 -23.91
CA PRO A 89 32.25 7.45 -25.29
C PRO A 89 31.25 6.35 -25.67
N PRO A 90 30.34 6.61 -26.63
CA PRO A 90 29.40 5.60 -27.12
C PRO A 90 30.15 4.36 -27.66
N PRO A 91 29.59 3.15 -27.48
CA PRO A 91 30.19 1.92 -27.96
C PRO A 91 30.31 2.00 -29.48
N LYS A 92 31.49 1.65 -29.99
CA LYS A 92 31.71 1.62 -31.43
C LYS A 92 30.83 0.54 -32.05
N PRO A 93 30.14 0.83 -33.17
CA PRO A 93 29.36 -0.19 -33.87
C PRO A 93 30.28 -1.36 -34.26
N PRO A 94 29.73 -2.59 -34.34
CA PRO A 94 30.51 -3.77 -34.69
C PRO A 94 31.24 -3.55 -36.02
N SER A 95 32.57 -3.76 -36.01
CA SER A 95 33.39 -3.53 -37.20
C SER A 95 33.20 -4.66 -38.22
N TYR A 96 32.45 -4.38 -39.28
CA TYR A 96 32.27 -5.31 -40.40
C TYR A 96 33.56 -5.64 -41.18
N LYS A 97 34.64 -4.86 -41.00
CA LYS A 97 35.94 -5.12 -41.66
C LYS A 97 36.64 -6.41 -41.18
N LYS A 98 36.20 -6.99 -40.06
CA LYS A 98 36.66 -8.31 -39.60
C LYS A 98 35.79 -9.46 -40.12
N ALA A 99 34.56 -9.20 -40.55
CA ALA A 99 33.66 -10.22 -41.10
C ALA A 99 34.08 -10.68 -42.51
N THR A 100 34.85 -9.87 -43.23
CA THR A 100 35.39 -10.18 -44.57
C THR A 100 36.81 -10.74 -44.55
N LYS A 101 37.47 -10.84 -43.40
CA LYS A 101 38.83 -11.41 -43.27
C LYS A 101 38.88 -12.89 -42.93
N THR A 102 37.73 -13.56 -42.77
CA THR A 102 37.70 -15.02 -42.89
C THR A 102 37.94 -15.36 -44.35
N GLN A 103 39.17 -15.78 -44.68
CA GLN A 103 39.43 -16.55 -45.89
C GLN A 103 38.33 -17.60 -46.02
N PRO A 104 37.75 -17.79 -47.23
CA PRO A 104 36.88 -18.95 -47.44
C PRO A 104 37.67 -20.19 -47.02
N PRO A 105 37.11 -21.07 -46.18
CA PRO A 105 37.83 -22.25 -45.73
C PRO A 105 38.29 -23.02 -46.97
N PRO A 106 39.56 -23.47 -47.03
CA PRO A 106 40.00 -24.32 -48.12
C PRO A 106 39.06 -25.52 -48.17
N ASN A 107 38.53 -25.82 -49.35
CA ASN A 107 37.64 -26.96 -49.62
C ASN A 107 38.37 -28.27 -49.26
N ALA A 108 38.36 -28.63 -47.98
CA ALA A 108 38.80 -29.93 -47.51
C ALA A 108 37.61 -30.89 -47.65
N PRO A 109 37.81 -32.09 -48.23
CA PRO A 109 36.74 -33.06 -48.41
C PRO A 109 36.12 -33.41 -47.05
N SER A 110 34.84 -33.09 -46.94
CA SER A 110 34.00 -33.30 -45.77
C SER A 110 33.83 -34.79 -45.50
N ASN A 111 34.60 -35.36 -44.57
CA ASN A 111 34.28 -36.65 -43.94
C ASN A 111 34.71 -36.79 -42.47
N ARG A 112 35.11 -35.70 -41.81
CA ARG A 112 35.26 -35.70 -40.35
C ARG A 112 34.36 -34.64 -39.75
N LYS A 113 33.17 -35.06 -39.31
CA LYS A 113 32.34 -34.28 -38.38
C LYS A 113 33.22 -33.97 -37.17
N ARG A 114 33.68 -32.72 -37.05
CA ARG A 114 34.30 -32.24 -35.81
C ARG A 114 33.24 -32.38 -34.71
N PRO A 115 33.55 -32.96 -33.54
CA PRO A 115 32.65 -32.90 -32.40
C PRO A 115 32.34 -31.42 -32.15
N ARG A 116 31.05 -31.05 -32.24
CA ARG A 116 30.62 -29.70 -31.87
C ARG A 116 30.89 -29.55 -30.37
N GLN A 117 31.76 -28.61 -30.01
CA GLN A 117 32.08 -28.31 -28.62
C GLN A 117 30.95 -27.52 -27.91
N ASP A 118 29.87 -27.22 -28.64
CA ASP A 118 28.79 -26.31 -28.20
C ASP A 118 27.60 -27.02 -27.53
N SER A 119 27.67 -28.34 -27.33
CA SER A 119 26.64 -29.08 -26.59
C SER A 119 27.18 -29.38 -25.19
N HIS A 120 26.98 -28.47 -24.23
CA HIS A 120 27.02 -28.84 -22.82
C HIS A 120 25.61 -29.32 -22.42
N PRO A 121 25.29 -30.63 -22.52
CA PRO A 121 23.98 -31.15 -22.14
C PRO A 121 23.60 -30.81 -20.68
N GLU A 122 24.61 -30.65 -19.83
CA GLU A 122 24.45 -30.24 -18.43
C GLU A 122 23.88 -28.82 -18.24
N PHE A 123 24.07 -27.92 -19.20
CA PHE A 123 23.46 -26.59 -19.12
C PHE A 123 21.95 -26.65 -19.41
N PHE A 124 21.56 -27.48 -20.39
CA PHE A 124 20.16 -27.67 -20.73
C PHE A 124 19.42 -28.41 -19.62
N SER A 125 20.01 -29.45 -19.01
CA SER A 125 19.40 -30.13 -17.85
C SER A 125 19.23 -29.17 -16.67
N GLN A 126 20.26 -28.41 -16.31
CA GLN A 126 20.16 -27.41 -15.23
C GLN A 126 19.13 -26.31 -15.51
N PHE A 127 18.96 -25.92 -16.76
CA PHE A 127 17.93 -24.95 -17.16
C PHE A 127 16.53 -25.55 -16.96
N TRP A 128 16.30 -26.76 -17.44
CA TRP A 128 15.03 -27.48 -17.25
C TRP A 128 14.71 -27.72 -15.78
N ASP A 129 15.68 -28.14 -14.97
CA ASP A 129 15.52 -28.31 -13.52
C ASP A 129 15.11 -27.02 -12.81
N LYS A 130 15.69 -25.88 -13.22
CA LYS A 130 15.35 -24.57 -12.67
C LYS A 130 13.95 -24.13 -13.10
N LEU A 131 13.59 -24.39 -14.36
CA LEU A 131 12.26 -24.09 -14.88
C LEU A 131 11.19 -24.89 -14.13
N GLN A 132 11.40 -26.19 -13.95
CA GLN A 132 10.48 -27.06 -13.21
C GLN A 132 10.36 -26.65 -11.74
N LYS A 133 11.46 -26.23 -11.09
CA LYS A 133 11.42 -25.67 -9.74
C LYS A 133 10.65 -24.35 -9.65
N LEU A 134 10.76 -23.49 -10.65
CA LEU A 134 10.00 -22.25 -10.71
C LEU A 134 8.51 -22.53 -10.93
N GLU A 135 8.18 -23.46 -11.81
CA GLU A 135 6.80 -23.90 -12.06
C GLU A 135 6.15 -24.46 -10.79
N ALA A 136 6.82 -25.37 -10.08
CA ALA A 136 6.34 -25.89 -8.80
C ALA A 136 6.13 -24.77 -7.76
N LYS A 137 7.05 -23.80 -7.66
CA LYS A 137 6.87 -22.65 -6.76
C LYS A 137 5.70 -21.76 -7.16
N VAL A 138 5.44 -21.60 -8.44
CA VAL A 138 4.29 -20.82 -8.93
C VAL A 138 2.99 -21.52 -8.53
N ASP A 139 2.91 -22.84 -8.68
CA ASP A 139 1.75 -23.63 -8.26
C ASP A 139 1.54 -23.57 -6.75
N ASP A 140 2.60 -23.72 -5.95
CA ASP A 140 2.56 -23.56 -4.49
C ASP A 140 2.06 -22.16 -4.11
N LEU A 141 2.60 -21.11 -4.73
CA LEU A 141 2.15 -19.73 -4.47
C LEU A 141 0.70 -19.50 -4.90
N GLN A 142 0.25 -20.10 -6.00
CA GLN A 142 -1.14 -20.00 -6.43
C GLN A 142 -2.10 -20.66 -5.44
N THR A 143 -1.76 -21.85 -4.94
CA THR A 143 -2.57 -22.55 -3.93
C THR A 143 -2.62 -21.79 -2.62
N ASP A 144 -1.48 -21.28 -2.13
CA ASP A 144 -1.44 -20.44 -0.92
C ASP A 144 -2.23 -19.14 -1.10
N ASN A 145 -2.15 -18.50 -2.27
CA ASN A 145 -2.91 -17.28 -2.55
C ASN A 145 -4.42 -17.56 -2.59
N ALA A 146 -4.83 -18.69 -3.16
CA ALA A 146 -6.23 -19.13 -3.13
C ALA A 146 -6.72 -19.37 -1.68
N ARG A 147 -5.92 -20.02 -0.84
CA ARG A 147 -6.22 -20.21 0.60
C ARG A 147 -6.36 -18.87 1.32
N LEU A 148 -5.38 -17.97 1.16
CA LEU A 148 -5.41 -16.65 1.80
C LEU A 148 -6.60 -15.80 1.36
N ARG A 149 -7.06 -15.94 0.12
CA ARG A 149 -8.28 -15.27 -0.35
C ARG A 149 -9.53 -15.83 0.31
N ALA A 150 -9.61 -17.16 0.49
CA ALA A 150 -10.72 -17.79 1.19
C ALA A 150 -10.77 -17.37 2.67
N ASP A 151 -9.62 -17.37 3.36
CA ASP A 151 -9.51 -16.94 4.76
C ASP A 151 -9.91 -15.46 4.92
N ASN A 152 -9.46 -14.59 4.00
CA ASN A 152 -9.86 -13.18 4.00
C ASN A 152 -11.36 -12.99 3.79
N ALA A 153 -12.00 -13.78 2.92
CA ALA A 153 -13.45 -13.73 2.75
C ALA A 153 -14.17 -14.14 4.04
N GLN A 154 -13.72 -15.22 4.68
CA GLN A 154 -14.29 -15.68 5.94
C GLN A 154 -14.11 -14.66 7.08
N LEU A 155 -12.96 -13.98 7.14
CA LEU A 155 -12.71 -12.91 8.12
C LEU A 155 -13.62 -11.71 7.89
N LYS A 156 -13.79 -11.28 6.64
CA LYS A 156 -14.75 -10.20 6.30
C LYS A 156 -16.18 -10.55 6.72
N ASP A 157 -16.62 -11.78 6.47
CA ASP A 157 -17.94 -12.24 6.92
C ASP A 157 -18.06 -12.28 8.44
N LYS A 158 -17.00 -12.65 9.17
CA LYS A 158 -16.98 -12.61 10.64
C LYS A 158 -17.09 -11.18 11.16
N VAL A 159 -16.36 -10.24 10.56
CA VAL A 159 -16.41 -8.81 10.92
C VAL A 159 -17.82 -8.26 10.70
N ALA A 160 -18.40 -8.46 9.51
CA ALA A 160 -19.76 -7.99 9.21
C ALA A 160 -20.82 -8.56 10.19
N ARG A 161 -20.67 -9.81 10.62
CA ARG A 161 -21.56 -10.40 11.65
C ARG A 161 -21.35 -9.78 13.03
N LEU A 162 -20.12 -9.44 13.40
CA LEU A 162 -19.83 -8.81 14.69
C LEU A 162 -20.32 -7.37 14.72
N GLU A 163 -20.11 -6.61 13.65
CA GLU A 163 -20.64 -5.24 13.48
C GLU A 163 -22.16 -5.24 13.65
N LYS A 164 -22.87 -6.13 12.94
CA LYS A 164 -24.33 -6.25 13.10
C LYS A 164 -24.77 -6.59 14.54
N LYS A 165 -24.00 -7.39 15.27
CA LYS A 165 -24.30 -7.71 16.67
C LYS A 165 -24.04 -6.51 17.57
N TYR A 166 -23.00 -5.75 17.29
CA TYR A 166 -22.66 -4.54 18.03
C TYR A 166 -23.74 -3.47 17.87
N ASP A 167 -24.18 -3.20 16.63
CA ASP A 167 -25.27 -2.26 16.36
C ASP A 167 -26.56 -2.66 17.09
N GLY A 168 -26.86 -3.98 17.14
CA GLY A 168 -28.02 -4.49 17.87
C GLY A 168 -27.92 -4.36 19.38
N LEU A 169 -26.72 -4.45 19.96
CA LEU A 169 -26.47 -4.20 21.38
C LEU A 169 -26.61 -2.71 21.71
N GLU A 170 -26.08 -1.83 20.87
CA GLU A 170 -26.18 -0.37 21.05
C GLU A 170 -27.64 0.11 20.99
N GLN A 171 -28.47 -0.50 20.13
CA GLN A 171 -29.92 -0.27 20.14
C GLN A 171 -30.57 -0.73 21.45
N GLY A 172 -30.16 -1.87 21.99
CA GLY A 172 -30.65 -2.37 23.29
C GLY A 172 -30.31 -1.44 24.45
N ASP A 173 -29.08 -0.90 24.48
CA ASP A 173 -28.66 0.08 25.49
C ASP A 173 -29.48 1.38 25.39
N ALA A 174 -29.82 1.82 24.17
CA ALA A 174 -30.68 2.98 23.95
C ALA A 174 -32.13 2.71 24.42
N GLU A 175 -32.68 1.52 24.14
CA GLU A 175 -33.99 1.11 24.65
C GLU A 175 -34.01 1.01 26.18
N GLU A 176 -32.93 0.51 26.80
CA GLU A 176 -32.79 0.44 28.26
C GLU A 176 -32.77 1.84 28.89
N ALA A 177 -32.07 2.80 28.28
CA ALA A 177 -32.07 4.18 28.75
C ALA A 177 -33.48 4.80 28.75
N VAL A 178 -34.26 4.57 27.69
CA VAL A 178 -35.67 5.02 27.61
C VAL A 178 -36.53 4.34 28.68
N MET A 179 -36.32 3.05 28.93
CA MET A 179 -37.04 2.32 29.98
C MET A 179 -36.75 2.83 31.40
N ILE A 180 -35.53 3.32 31.65
CA ILE A 180 -35.17 3.97 32.91
C ILE A 180 -35.93 5.30 33.07
N GLU A 181 -35.95 6.15 32.04
CA GLU A 181 -36.66 7.43 32.06
C GLU A 181 -38.17 7.23 32.31
N ILE A 182 -38.81 6.29 31.61
CA ILE A 182 -40.22 5.97 31.81
C ILE A 182 -40.49 5.49 33.25
N ARG A 183 -39.57 4.71 33.84
CA ARG A 183 -39.71 4.22 35.23
C ARG A 183 -39.64 5.38 36.23
N ASP A 184 -38.76 6.34 36.00
CA ASP A 184 -38.61 7.54 36.83
C ASP A 184 -39.87 8.41 36.73
N ASP A 185 -40.40 8.60 35.51
CA ASP A 185 -41.66 9.32 35.27
C ASP A 185 -42.85 8.66 35.96
N ILE A 186 -42.97 7.33 35.89
CA ILE A 186 -44.01 6.58 36.60
C ILE A 186 -43.90 6.79 38.10
N SER A 187 -42.69 6.73 38.66
CA SER A 187 -42.44 6.92 40.10
C SER A 187 -42.81 8.35 40.54
N SER A 188 -42.49 9.34 39.71
CA SER A 188 -42.87 10.74 39.93
C SER A 188 -44.38 10.94 39.88
N LEU A 189 -45.06 10.31 38.91
CA LEU A 189 -46.51 10.38 38.78
C LEU A 189 -47.22 9.69 39.95
N ASP A 190 -46.73 8.54 40.39
CA ASP A 190 -47.24 7.80 41.56
C ASP A 190 -47.19 8.67 42.82
N HIS A 191 -46.06 9.33 43.06
CA HIS A 191 -45.93 10.30 44.15
C HIS A 191 -46.96 11.44 44.06
N ARG A 192 -47.17 12.00 42.87
CA ARG A 192 -48.14 13.09 42.67
C ARG A 192 -49.59 12.63 42.87
N VAL A 193 -49.93 11.43 42.38
CA VAL A 193 -51.26 10.83 42.57
C VAL A 193 -51.52 10.64 44.06
N LYS A 194 -50.55 10.07 44.78
CA LYS A 194 -50.65 9.89 46.23
C LYS A 194 -50.89 11.20 46.98
N CYS A 195 -50.16 12.27 46.66
CA CYS A 195 -50.38 13.58 47.30
C CYS A 195 -51.80 14.13 47.03
N ILE A 196 -52.38 13.87 45.86
CA ILE A 196 -53.74 14.31 45.52
C ILE A 196 -54.78 13.46 46.24
N GLU A 197 -54.56 12.16 46.35
CA GLU A 197 -55.43 11.25 47.11
C GLU A 197 -55.44 11.63 48.59
N ASP A 198 -54.26 11.83 49.19
CA ASP A 198 -54.12 12.27 50.59
C ASP A 198 -54.84 13.62 50.82
N ALA A 199 -54.64 14.61 49.94
CA ALA A 199 -55.28 15.92 50.06
C ALA A 199 -56.81 15.87 49.88
N ARG A 200 -57.31 15.01 48.99
CA ARG A 200 -58.76 14.83 48.80
C ARG A 200 -59.42 14.20 50.00
N ASP A 201 -58.77 13.23 50.63
CA ASP A 201 -59.31 12.58 51.82
C ASP A 201 -59.38 13.56 52.99
N ASP A 202 -58.35 14.39 53.18
CA ASP A 202 -58.34 15.45 54.21
C ASP A 202 -59.43 16.52 53.94
N ASP A 203 -59.49 17.08 52.72
CA ASP A 203 -60.49 18.08 52.34
C ASP A 203 -61.93 17.54 52.47
N PHE A 204 -62.13 16.25 52.18
CA PHE A 204 -63.44 15.62 52.27
C PHE A 204 -63.88 15.40 53.72
N GLU A 205 -62.97 15.03 54.63
CA GLU A 205 -63.29 14.93 56.05
C GLU A 205 -63.57 16.31 56.67
N ASP A 206 -62.82 17.35 56.31
CA ASP A 206 -63.07 18.73 56.77
C ASP A 206 -64.48 19.22 56.34
N ILE A 207 -64.86 18.98 55.08
CA ILE A 207 -66.21 19.32 54.58
C ILE A 207 -67.28 18.53 55.33
N LYS A 208 -67.05 17.22 55.56
CA LYS A 208 -68.00 16.35 56.24
C LYS A 208 -68.20 16.77 57.70
N GLU A 209 -67.13 17.08 58.42
CA GLU A 209 -67.18 17.58 59.79
C GLU A 209 -67.91 18.94 59.87
N GLY A 210 -67.60 19.87 58.96
CA GLY A 210 -68.30 21.15 58.87
C GLY A 210 -69.80 21.03 58.60
N VAL A 211 -70.23 20.07 57.77
CA VAL A 211 -71.66 19.78 57.54
C VAL A 211 -72.32 19.21 58.79
N PHE A 212 -71.65 18.30 59.51
CA PHE A 212 -72.17 17.75 60.77
C PHE A 212 -72.35 18.82 61.84
N ASP A 213 -71.37 19.71 62.01
CA ASP A 213 -71.44 20.83 62.95
C ASP A 213 -72.60 21.78 62.66
N GLU A 214 -72.82 22.11 61.39
CA GLU A 214 -73.92 22.98 60.96
C GLU A 214 -75.29 22.32 61.20
N LEU A 215 -75.42 21.01 60.91
CA LEU A 215 -76.63 20.25 61.20
C LEU A 215 -76.91 20.17 62.71
N ALA A 216 -75.87 19.94 63.53
CA ALA A 216 -75.99 19.89 64.99
C ALA A 216 -76.42 21.25 65.56
N LYS A 217 -75.84 22.36 65.09
CA LYS A 217 -76.24 23.72 65.47
C LYS A 217 -77.71 23.99 65.19
N ARG A 218 -78.22 23.59 64.02
CA ARG A 218 -79.64 23.77 63.65
C ARG A 218 -80.59 22.91 64.49
N LEU A 219 -80.14 21.76 64.96
CA LEU A 219 -80.95 20.86 65.79
C LEU A 219 -81.06 21.34 67.25
N ILE A 220 -80.02 21.99 67.78
CA ILE A 220 -79.94 22.45 69.17
C ILE A 220 -80.38 23.92 69.32
N GLY A 221 -80.25 24.73 68.27
CA GLY A 221 -80.59 26.15 68.25
C GLY A 221 -81.98 26.50 67.69
N GLY A 222 -82.84 25.49 67.46
CA GLY A 222 -84.24 25.64 67.06
C GLY A 222 -85.20 25.42 68.21
#